data_AF-A0A920R5J7-F1
#
_entry.id   AF-A0A920R5J7-F1
#
_cell.length_a   1.000
_cell.length_b   1.000
_cell.length_c   1.000
_cell.angle_alpha   90.00
_cell.angle_beta   90.00
_cell.angle_gamma   90.00
#
_symmetry.space_group_name_H-M   'P 1'
#
loop_
_entity.id
_entity.type
_entity.pdbx_description
1 polymer ?
#
loop_
_entity_poly.entity_id
_entity_poly.type
_entity_poly.pdbx_seq_one_letter_code
_entity_poly.pdbx_strand_id
1 'polypeptide(L)' 'MCTAVNKIDMSALETLEKINQTLIESGSSHLSEVKDPIMGKLAITDFFKSLSGNNYLSQNQAVEDLR' A
#
# COMPACT_ATOMS: atom_id res chain seq x y z
N MET A 1 -1.18 -2.85 6.79
CA MET A 1 -2.55 -3.29 7.10
C MET A 1 -3.54 -2.15 6.87
N CYS A 2 -4.55 -2.39 6.03
CA CYS A 2 -5.54 -1.38 5.60
C CYS A 2 -7.00 -1.81 5.83
N THR A 3 -7.24 -2.81 6.68
CA THR A 3 -8.57 -3.43 6.95
C THR A 3 -9.69 -2.43 7.27
N ALA A 4 -9.38 -1.33 7.97
CA ALA A 4 -10.35 -0.32 8.39
C ALA A 4 -10.45 0.90 7.44
N VAL A 5 -9.75 0.88 6.30
CA VAL A 5 -9.74 2.02 5.35
C VAL A 5 -10.94 1.93 4.41
N ASN A 6 -11.90 2.84 4.58
CA ASN A 6 -13.11 2.92 3.75
C ASN A 6 -13.09 4.03 2.71
N LYS A 7 -12.20 5.01 2.89
CA LYS A 7 -12.04 6.15 1.98
C LYS A 7 -10.56 6.46 1.86
N ILE A 8 -10.18 6.85 0.65
CA ILE A 8 -8.90 7.44 0.33
C ILE A 8 -9.17 8.64 -0.58
N ASP A 9 -8.46 9.73 -0.33
CA ASP A 9 -8.44 10.94 -1.12
C ASP A 9 -6.99 11.30 -1.48
N MET A 10 -6.80 12.45 -2.13
CA MET A 10 -5.50 12.86 -2.64
C MET A 10 -4.46 13.03 -1.54
N SER A 11 -4.80 13.63 -0.40
CA SER A 11 -3.83 13.88 0.68
C SER A 11 -3.38 12.58 1.36
N ALA A 12 -4.28 11.61 1.50
CA ALA A 12 -3.92 10.28 1.97
C ALA A 12 -3.00 9.55 0.97
N LEU A 13 -3.26 9.68 -0.34
CA LEU A 13 -2.41 9.11 -1.39
C LEU A 13 -0.98 9.70 -1.35
N GLU A 14 -0.85 11.02 -1.31
CA GLU A 14 0.45 11.70 -1.20
C GLU A 14 1.22 11.26 0.05
N THR A 15 0.51 11.00 1.14
CA THR A 15 1.12 10.48 2.37
C THR A 15 1.65 9.06 2.17
N LEU A 16 0.89 8.19 1.52
CA LEU A 16 1.33 6.83 1.19
C LEU A 16 2.56 6.84 0.26
N GLU A 17 2.59 7.72 -0.73
CA GLU A 17 3.74 7.88 -1.62
C GLU A 17 5.00 8.32 -0.87
N LYS A 18 4.87 9.28 0.06
CA LYS A 18 5.98 9.71 0.92
C LYS A 18 6.48 8.60 1.84
N ILE A 19 5.58 7.82 2.43
CA ILE A 19 5.93 6.66 3.25
C ILE A 19 6.69 5.64 2.40
N ASN A 20 6.17 5.31 1.21
CA ASN A 20 6.82 4.40 0.29
C ASN A 20 8.22 4.90 -0.09
N GLN A 21 8.36 6.18 -0.45
CA GLN A 21 9.64 6.77 -0.82
C GLN A 21 10.66 6.73 0.33
N THR A 22 10.22 6.99 1.55
CA THR A 22 11.09 6.92 2.75
C THR A 22 11.57 5.49 3.01
N LEU A 23 10.72 4.50 2.72
CA LEU A 23 11.05 3.09 2.93
C LEU A 23 11.91 2.51 1.82
N ILE A 24 11.89 3.02 0.58
CA ILE A 24 12.69 2.50 -0.55
C ILE A 24 14.17 2.30 -0.20
N GLU A 25 14.77 3.19 0.60
CA GLU A 25 16.18 3.11 0.96
C GLU A 25 16.48 2.20 2.16
N SER A 26 15.46 1.85 2.95
CA SER A 26 15.62 1.16 4.25
C SER A 26 14.80 -0.12 4.40
N GLY A 27 13.97 -0.46 3.41
CA GLY A 27 13.06 -1.60 3.41
C GLY A 27 12.09 -1.54 2.22
N SER A 28 10.93 -2.16 2.38
CA SER A 28 9.88 -2.13 1.37
C SER A 28 8.54 -1.84 2.01
N SER A 29 7.69 -1.09 1.31
CA SER A 29 6.35 -0.77 1.76
C SER A 29 5.37 -1.80 1.23
N HIS A 30 4.75 -2.57 2.12
CA HIS A 30 3.72 -3.55 1.77
C HIS A 30 2.34 -3.07 2.21
N LEU A 31 1.35 -3.29 1.36
CA LEU A 31 -0.06 -3.14 1.71
C LEU A 31 -0.68 -4.51 1.97
N SER A 32 -1.68 -4.55 2.84
CA SER A 32 -2.41 -5.76 3.17
C SER A 32 -3.86 -5.44 3.47
N GLU A 33 -4.77 -6.29 3.00
CA GLU A 33 -6.22 -6.20 3.26
C GLU A 33 -6.82 -4.86 2.78
N VAL A 34 -6.36 -4.38 1.62
CA VAL A 34 -6.92 -3.21 0.96
C VAL A 34 -8.28 -3.58 0.36
N LYS A 35 -9.34 -2.89 0.75
CA LYS A 35 -10.70 -3.12 0.22
C LYS A 35 -10.78 -2.82 -1.28
N ASP A 36 -11.60 -3.56 -2.01
CA ASP A 36 -11.75 -3.40 -3.48
C ASP A 36 -12.03 -1.96 -3.93
N PRO A 37 -12.92 -1.17 -3.27
CA PRO A 37 -13.15 0.22 -3.66
C PRO A 37 -11.91 1.13 -3.49
N ILE A 38 -11.01 0.77 -2.57
CA ILE A 38 -9.74 1.48 -2.35
C ILE A 38 -8.71 1.01 -3.38
N MET A 39 -8.64 -0.29 -3.63
CA MET A 39 -7.75 -0.86 -4.64
C MET A 39 -8.05 -0.28 -6.03
N GLY A 40 -9.32 -0.19 -6.41
CA GLY A 40 -9.72 0.42 -7.68
C GLY A 40 -9.32 1.90 -7.80
N LYS A 41 -9.37 2.66 -6.70
CA LYS A 41 -8.91 4.06 -6.67
C LYS A 41 -7.40 4.20 -6.77
N LEU A 42 -6.65 3.29 -6.17
CA LEU A 42 -5.19 3.27 -6.26
C LEU A 42 -4.72 2.74 -7.64
N ALA A 43 -5.48 1.84 -8.27
CA ALA A 43 -5.13 1.24 -9.56
C ALA A 43 -5.20 2.22 -10.74
N ILE A 44 -5.97 3.31 -10.62
CA ILE A 44 -6.01 4.38 -11.62
C ILE A 44 -4.91 5.43 -11.45
N THR A 45 -4.11 5.33 -10.39
CA THR A 45 -2.93 6.19 -10.16
C THR A 45 -1.64 5.42 -10.43
N ASP A 46 -0.50 6.09 -10.35
CA ASP A 46 0.80 5.43 -10.49
C ASP A 46 1.30 4.76 -9.20
N PHE A 47 0.51 4.80 -8.12
CA PHE A 47 0.93 4.32 -6.81
C PHE A 47 1.36 2.86 -6.79
N PHE A 48 0.59 1.95 -7.39
CA PHE A 48 1.00 0.54 -7.45
C PHE A 48 2.22 0.29 -8.34
N LYS A 49 2.50 1.19 -9.30
CA LYS A 49 3.71 1.10 -10.13
C LYS A 49 4.95 1.57 -9.37
N SER A 50 4.79 2.53 -8.46
CA SER A 50 5.87 3.08 -7.63
C SER A 50 6.03 2.35 -6.29
N LEU A 51 5.08 1.49 -5.91
CA LEU A 51 5.12 0.71 -4.68
C LEU A 51 6.37 -0.17 -4.66
N SER A 52 7.19 0.01 -3.61
CA SER A 52 8.46 -0.72 -3.43
C SER A 52 8.26 -2.17 -2.99
N GLY A 53 7.12 -2.48 -2.39
CA GLY A 53 6.72 -3.83 -2.02
C GLY A 53 5.46 -4.28 -2.75
N ASN A 54 4.68 -5.12 -2.07
CA ASN A 54 3.54 -5.83 -2.65
C ASN A 54 2.23 -5.50 -1.94
N ASN A 55 1.12 -5.76 -2.60
CA ASN A 55 -0.22 -5.71 -2.01
C ASN A 55 -0.74 -7.13 -1.75
N TYR A 56 -1.10 -7.41 -0.50
CA TYR A 56 -1.49 -8.74 -0.02
C TYR A 56 -2.95 -8.84 0.40
N LEU A 57 -3.52 -10.04 0.28
CA LEU A 57 -4.89 -10.32 0.72
C LEU A 57 -4.99 -10.45 2.24
N SER A 58 -3.90 -10.79 2.93
CA SER A 58 -3.87 -10.91 4.39
C SER A 58 -2.59 -10.34 4.99
N GLN A 59 -2.66 -9.91 6.24
CA GLN A 59 -1.47 -9.48 6.98
C GLN A 59 -0.44 -10.59 7.15
N ASN A 60 -0.86 -11.86 7.29
CA ASN A 60 0.07 -12.98 7.44
C ASN A 60 0.96 -13.14 6.20
N GLN A 61 0.38 -13.08 4.99
CA GLN A 61 1.16 -13.12 3.73
C GLN A 61 2.19 -11.99 3.66
N ALA A 62 1.80 -10.78 4.06
CA ALA A 62 2.72 -9.63 4.05
C ALA A 62 3.88 -9.81 5.02
N VAL A 63 3.66 -10.44 6.18
CA VAL A 63 4.71 -10.72 7.17
C VAL A 63 5.60 -11.88 6.73
N GLU A 64 5.04 -12.88 6.05
CA GLU A 64 5.82 -13.99 5.48
C GLU A 64 6.81 -13.52 4.42
N ASP A 65 6.46 -12.51 3.61
CA ASP A 65 7.35 -11.91 2.60
C ASP A 65 8.53 -11.12 3.18
N LEU A 66 8.44 -10.73 4.47
CA LEU A 66 9.50 -10.00 5.17
C LEU A 66 10.55 -10.90 5.83
N ARG A 67 10.39 -12.23 5.76
CA ARG A 67 11.31 -13.21 6.36
C ARG A 67 12.41 -13.60 5.39
#